data_AF-A0A8T5GEU3-F1
#
_entry.id   AF-A0A8T5GEU3-F1
#
_cell.length_a   1.000
_cell.length_b   1.000
_cell.length_c   1.000
_cell.angle_alpha   90.00
_cell.angle_beta   90.00
_cell.angle_gamma   90.00
#
_symmetry.space_group_name_H-M   'P 1'
#
loop_
_entity.id
_entity.type
_entity.pdbx_description
1 polymer ?
#
loop_
_entity_poly.entity_id
_entity_poly.type
_entity_poly.pdbx_seq_one_letter_code
_entity_poly.pdbx_strand_id
1 'polypeptide(L)'
;MVRRMFTRKKTAKKTILKTPHKETLETIEESVLDSGKDVDLIRKEIIDAGKDVDVIRESVIDSGKDVDEIKESVLDSGKDVDEIKEDVDEIKDDVDEIKEDVDEIIAKQKSLLKRIPSKLKPDKFAFDDIAQQIVGAIILSTPLAVTEEVWGLAGALDITRLILIVLVTLVFDILLIYYTKYQKVEKQNILNFIPLRLVSLLIVSYLAAGLILYLFGVIGGQVDSALWAGKLILFVGLFANIGAGAADILK
;
A
#
# COMPACT_ATOMS: atom_id res chain seq x y z
N MET A 1 116.52 80.48 -66.63
CA MET A 1 116.01 81.62 -65.83
C MET A 1 114.90 81.06 -64.92
N VAL A 2 115.23 80.55 -63.73
CA VAL A 2 115.18 81.17 -62.38
C VAL A 2 113.80 81.13 -61.69
N ARG A 3 113.82 80.65 -60.42
CA ARG A 3 112.87 80.80 -59.26
C ARG A 3 111.58 79.95 -59.26
N ARG A 4 111.36 79.02 -58.31
CA ARG A 4 111.15 79.09 -56.83
C ARG A 4 109.85 79.82 -56.39
N MET A 5 108.95 79.10 -55.70
CA MET A 5 108.57 79.26 -54.26
C MET A 5 107.09 78.93 -53.94
N PHE A 6 106.87 78.14 -52.86
CA PHE A 6 105.91 78.28 -51.72
C PHE A 6 104.38 78.40 -52.00
N THR A 7 103.40 77.96 -51.20
CA THR A 7 103.18 77.21 -49.94
C THR A 7 101.65 77.08 -49.73
N ARG A 8 101.22 76.16 -48.83
CA ARG A 8 100.24 76.30 -47.72
C ARG A 8 99.14 75.21 -47.60
N LYS A 9 99.07 74.71 -46.37
CA LYS A 9 98.11 73.80 -45.71
C LYS A 9 96.63 74.18 -45.91
N LYS A 10 95.76 73.16 -45.87
CA LYS A 10 94.49 73.22 -45.13
C LYS A 10 94.09 71.82 -44.64
N THR A 11 94.19 71.62 -43.34
CA THR A 11 93.48 70.59 -42.57
C THR A 11 91.99 70.92 -42.63
N ALA A 12 91.18 70.02 -43.19
CA ALA A 12 89.73 70.10 -43.16
C ALA A 12 89.17 68.73 -42.73
N LYS A 13 88.65 68.75 -41.51
CA LYS A 13 87.75 67.77 -40.88
C LYS A 13 86.69 67.34 -41.90
N LYS A 14 86.69 66.08 -42.33
CA LYS A 14 85.61 65.53 -43.16
C LYS A 14 84.96 64.39 -42.40
N THR A 15 83.86 64.76 -41.77
CA THR A 15 82.71 63.94 -41.37
C THR A 15 82.76 62.57 -42.00
N ILE A 16 82.86 61.54 -41.15
CA ILE A 16 82.67 60.14 -41.52
C ILE A 16 81.32 60.08 -42.25
N LEU A 17 81.34 59.96 -43.58
CA LEU A 17 80.16 59.72 -44.38
C LEU A 17 79.66 58.33 -43.96
N LYS A 18 78.67 58.26 -43.06
CA LYS A 18 77.80 57.09 -43.00
C LYS A 18 77.05 57.06 -44.33
N THR A 19 77.53 56.24 -45.25
CA THR A 19 76.87 55.99 -46.53
C THR A 19 75.54 55.27 -46.28
N PRO A 20 74.44 55.66 -46.93
CA PRO A 20 73.09 55.13 -46.67
C PRO A 20 72.99 53.60 -46.77
N HIS A 21 73.86 52.97 -47.56
CA HIS A 21 73.92 51.51 -47.68
C HIS A 21 74.34 50.76 -46.41
N LYS A 22 75.12 51.38 -45.50
CA LYS A 22 75.58 50.69 -44.29
C LYS A 22 74.47 50.56 -43.24
N GLU A 23 73.67 51.61 -43.09
CA GLU A 23 72.55 51.64 -42.14
C GLU A 23 71.43 50.69 -42.61
N THR A 24 71.16 50.63 -43.92
CA THR A 24 70.24 49.62 -44.49
C THR A 24 70.72 48.18 -44.30
N LEU A 25 72.03 47.93 -44.30
CA LEU A 25 72.60 46.60 -44.07
C LEU A 25 72.44 46.17 -42.60
N GLU A 26 72.71 47.07 -41.64
CA GLU A 26 72.49 46.80 -40.21
C GLU A 26 71.01 46.50 -39.92
N THR A 27 70.07 47.24 -40.53
CA THR A 27 68.63 46.95 -40.38
C THR A 27 68.22 45.61 -41.00
N ILE A 28 68.83 45.23 -42.13
CA ILE A 28 68.59 43.91 -42.76
C ILE A 28 69.13 42.80 -41.85
N GLU A 29 70.36 42.93 -41.35
CA GLU A 29 70.95 41.94 -40.43
C GLU A 29 70.11 41.76 -39.17
N GLU A 30 69.60 42.84 -38.58
CA GLU A 30 68.71 42.79 -37.41
C GLU A 30 67.38 42.08 -37.73
N SER A 31 66.75 42.41 -38.87
CA SER A 31 65.53 41.72 -39.32
C SER A 31 65.74 40.23 -39.60
N VAL A 32 66.90 39.87 -40.15
CA VAL A 32 67.28 38.48 -40.40
C VAL A 32 67.49 37.74 -39.08
N LEU A 33 68.16 38.37 -38.10
CA LEU A 33 68.34 37.80 -36.76
C LEU A 33 67.00 37.57 -36.05
N ASP A 34 66.07 38.52 -36.10
CA ASP A 34 64.74 38.36 -35.49
C ASP A 34 63.92 37.28 -36.21
N SER A 35 63.95 37.24 -37.56
CA SER A 35 63.31 36.15 -38.30
C SER A 35 63.91 34.77 -37.96
N GLY A 36 65.21 34.70 -37.67
CA GLY A 36 65.86 33.48 -37.20
C GLY A 36 65.33 33.01 -35.85
N LYS A 37 65.11 33.93 -34.89
CA LYS A 37 64.50 33.61 -33.60
C LYS A 37 63.07 33.12 -33.75
N ASP A 38 62.28 33.75 -34.63
CA ASP A 38 60.90 33.32 -34.90
C ASP A 38 60.87 31.91 -35.50
N VAL A 39 61.79 31.60 -36.42
CA VAL A 39 61.94 30.25 -36.99
C VAL A 39 62.31 29.23 -35.91
N ASP A 40 63.20 29.57 -34.97
CA ASP A 40 63.56 28.68 -33.86
C ASP A 40 62.37 28.44 -32.91
N LEU A 41 61.57 29.47 -32.63
CA LEU A 41 60.34 29.36 -31.84
C LEU A 41 59.32 28.47 -32.54
N ILE A 42 59.04 28.70 -33.83
CA ILE A 42 58.14 27.87 -34.64
C ILE A 42 58.61 26.42 -34.65
N ARG A 43 59.92 26.18 -34.79
CA ARG A 43 60.49 24.83 -34.77
C ARG A 43 60.21 24.13 -33.44
N LYS A 44 60.29 24.85 -32.32
CA LYS A 44 59.99 24.31 -31.00
C LYS A 44 58.50 23.98 -30.84
N GLU A 45 57.62 24.88 -31.27
CA GLU A 45 56.16 24.65 -31.25
C GLU A 45 55.76 23.45 -32.10
N ILE A 46 56.36 23.27 -33.29
CA ILE A 46 56.13 22.09 -34.13
C ILE A 46 56.55 20.80 -33.42
N ILE A 47 57.67 20.82 -32.70
CA ILE A 47 58.14 19.66 -31.93
C ILE A 47 57.16 19.33 -30.80
N ASP A 48 56.68 20.33 -30.08
CA ASP A 48 55.74 20.13 -28.96
C ASP A 48 54.37 19.65 -29.47
N ALA A 49 53.86 20.23 -30.57
CA ALA A 49 52.65 19.74 -31.24
C ALA A 49 52.80 18.30 -31.74
N GLY A 50 53.99 17.92 -32.21
CA GLY A 50 54.28 16.53 -32.60
C GLY A 50 54.13 15.55 -31.44
N LYS A 51 54.61 15.91 -30.24
CA LYS A 51 54.43 15.09 -29.03
C LYS A 51 52.96 14.98 -28.64
N ASP A 52 52.21 16.07 -28.72
CA ASP A 52 50.77 16.05 -28.42
C ASP A 52 50.02 15.13 -29.39
N VAL A 53 50.37 15.14 -30.67
CA VAL A 53 49.82 14.22 -31.68
C VAL A 53 50.16 12.77 -31.37
N ASP A 54 51.38 12.47 -30.90
CA ASP A 54 51.77 11.12 -30.50
C ASP A 54 50.93 10.64 -29.30
N VAL A 55 50.71 11.49 -28.29
CA VAL A 55 49.85 11.18 -27.13
C VAL A 55 48.40 10.96 -27.56
N ILE A 56 47.86 11.81 -28.44
CA ILE A 56 46.50 11.63 -29.00
C ILE A 56 46.41 10.29 -29.73
N ARG A 57 47.41 9.96 -30.56
CA ARG A 57 47.44 8.70 -31.30
C ARG A 57 47.37 7.48 -30.37
N GLU A 58 48.12 7.50 -29.27
CA GLU A 58 48.09 6.43 -28.27
C GLU A 58 46.70 6.32 -27.63
N SER A 59 46.10 7.44 -27.21
CA SER A 59 44.75 7.46 -26.63
C SER A 59 43.66 6.96 -27.60
N VAL A 60 43.80 7.23 -28.90
CA VAL A 60 42.88 6.75 -29.94
C VAL A 60 43.02 5.25 -30.15
N ILE A 61 44.25 4.71 -30.06
CA ILE A 61 44.49 3.27 -30.12
C ILE A 61 43.84 2.57 -28.93
N ASP A 62 44.00 3.11 -27.73
CA ASP A 62 43.40 2.53 -26.52
C ASP A 62 41.87 2.61 -26.55
N SER A 63 41.31 3.75 -26.95
CA SER A 63 39.85 3.88 -27.16
C SER A 63 39.33 2.88 -28.20
N GLY A 64 40.12 2.56 -29.23
CA GLY A 64 39.78 1.53 -30.22
C GLY A 64 39.65 0.14 -29.59
N LYS A 65 40.56 -0.23 -28.67
CA LYS A 65 40.47 -1.50 -27.93
C LYS A 65 39.24 -1.54 -27.03
N ASP A 66 38.95 -0.45 -26.32
CA ASP A 66 37.77 -0.36 -25.46
C ASP A 66 36.48 -0.54 -26.28
N VAL A 67 36.42 0.05 -27.48
CA VAL A 67 35.28 -0.13 -28.40
C VAL A 67 35.14 -1.58 -28.87
N ASP A 68 36.25 -2.27 -29.14
CA ASP A 68 36.23 -3.69 -29.51
C ASP A 68 35.73 -4.57 -28.36
N GLU A 69 36.15 -4.31 -27.11
CA GLU A 69 35.67 -5.02 -25.91
C GLU A 69 34.18 -4.74 -25.65
N ILE A 70 33.73 -3.49 -25.79
CA ILE A 70 32.32 -3.12 -25.69
C ILE A 70 31.51 -3.88 -26.74
N LYS A 71 32.00 -3.96 -27.99
CA LYS A 71 31.31 -4.68 -29.06
C LYS A 71 31.13 -6.16 -28.73
N GLU A 72 32.12 -6.80 -28.14
CA GLU A 72 32.02 -8.20 -27.71
C GLU A 72 30.98 -8.36 -26.59
N SER A 73 31.02 -7.51 -25.55
CA SER A 73 30.03 -7.56 -24.47
C SER A 73 28.58 -7.31 -24.92
N VAL A 74 28.39 -6.44 -25.92
CA VAL A 74 27.07 -6.17 -26.53
C VAL A 74 26.58 -7.37 -27.34
N LEU A 75 27.48 -8.10 -28.01
CA LEU A 75 27.11 -9.32 -28.73
C LEU A 75 26.68 -10.43 -27.77
N ASP A 76 27.38 -10.60 -26.65
CA ASP A 76 27.01 -11.59 -25.64
C ASP A 76 25.70 -11.23 -24.95
N SER A 77 25.52 -9.97 -24.56
CA SER A 77 24.24 -9.48 -24.02
C SER A 77 23.09 -9.69 -25.01
N GLY A 78 23.35 -9.58 -26.31
CA GLY A 78 22.37 -9.86 -27.36
C GLY A 78 21.91 -11.31 -27.38
N LYS A 79 22.82 -12.26 -27.16
CA LYS A 79 22.49 -13.69 -27.05
C LYS A 79 21.66 -13.97 -25.80
N ASP A 80 22.05 -13.42 -24.65
CA ASP A 80 21.30 -13.57 -23.40
C ASP A 80 19.85 -13.04 -23.56
N VAL A 81 19.68 -11.92 -24.26
CA VAL A 81 18.35 -11.37 -24.56
C VAL A 81 17.53 -12.28 -25.46
N ASP A 82 18.16 -13.00 -26.40
CA ASP A 82 17.46 -13.95 -27.25
C ASP A 82 17.06 -15.22 -26.48
N GLU A 83 17.92 -15.75 -25.59
CA GLU A 83 17.58 -16.85 -24.68
C GLU A 83 16.41 -16.47 -23.75
N ILE A 84 16.44 -15.27 -23.16
CA ILE A 84 15.36 -14.76 -22.32
C ILE A 84 14.03 -14.68 -23.08
N LYS A 85 14.05 -14.35 -24.38
CA LYS A 85 12.79 -14.33 -25.17
C LYS A 85 12.21 -15.72 -25.33
N GLU A 86 13.05 -16.73 -25.59
CA GLU A 86 12.60 -18.12 -25.70
C GLU A 86 11.98 -18.59 -24.37
N ASP A 87 12.64 -18.32 -23.24
CA ASP A 87 12.10 -18.63 -21.91
C ASP A 87 10.75 -17.92 -21.64
N VAL A 88 10.63 -16.65 -22.06
CA VAL A 88 9.38 -15.88 -21.88
C VAL A 88 8.24 -16.45 -22.74
N ASP A 89 8.54 -16.94 -23.94
CA ASP A 89 7.55 -17.60 -24.79
C ASP A 89 7.09 -18.93 -24.18
N GLU A 90 8.00 -19.74 -23.61
CA GLU A 90 7.64 -20.99 -22.90
C GLU A 90 6.78 -20.71 -21.66
N ILE A 91 7.16 -19.73 -20.84
CA ILE A 91 6.37 -19.31 -19.66
C ILE A 91 4.96 -18.87 -20.07
N LYS A 92 4.81 -18.23 -21.23
CA LYS A 92 3.50 -17.78 -21.71
C LYS A 92 2.59 -18.95 -22.05
N ASP A 93 3.14 -19.99 -22.66
CA ASP A 93 2.40 -21.22 -22.96
C ASP A 93 1.99 -21.93 -21.65
N ASP A 94 2.90 -22.04 -20.67
CA ASP A 94 2.60 -22.59 -19.33
C ASP A 94 1.46 -21.83 -18.62
N VAL A 95 1.48 -20.48 -18.71
CA VAL A 95 0.45 -19.63 -18.10
C VAL A 95 -0.92 -19.86 -18.75
N ASP A 96 -0.97 -20.16 -20.05
CA ASP A 96 -2.21 -20.46 -20.73
C ASP A 96 -2.75 -21.86 -20.35
N GLU A 97 -1.89 -22.87 -20.18
CA GLU A 97 -2.28 -24.19 -19.63
C GLU A 97 -2.82 -24.07 -18.19
N ILE A 98 -2.16 -23.31 -17.33
CA ILE A 98 -2.61 -23.07 -15.95
C ILE A 98 -3.99 -22.41 -15.90
N LYS A 99 -4.31 -21.51 -16.85
CA LYS A 99 -5.64 -20.88 -16.90
C LYS A 99 -6.72 -21.92 -17.20
N GLU A 100 -6.47 -22.81 -18.15
CA GLU A 100 -7.40 -23.89 -18.48
C GLU A 100 -7.64 -24.82 -17.29
N ASP A 101 -6.58 -25.21 -16.58
CA ASP A 101 -6.65 -26.03 -15.37
C ASP A 101 -7.46 -25.35 -14.25
N VAL A 102 -7.24 -24.04 -14.03
CA VAL A 102 -7.99 -23.26 -13.04
C VAL A 102 -9.48 -23.23 -13.38
N ASP A 103 -9.83 -23.04 -14.65
CA ASP A 103 -11.21 -23.05 -15.12
C ASP A 103 -11.87 -24.43 -14.90
N GLU A 104 -11.15 -25.53 -15.14
CA GLU A 104 -11.64 -26.88 -14.85
C GLU A 104 -11.86 -27.08 -13.34
N ILE A 105 -10.92 -26.66 -12.49
CA ILE A 105 -11.04 -26.76 -11.03
C ILE A 105 -12.26 -25.99 -10.54
N ILE A 106 -12.51 -24.79 -11.05
CA ILE A 106 -13.68 -23.98 -10.69
C ILE A 106 -14.98 -24.70 -11.10
N ALA A 107 -15.03 -25.25 -12.30
CA ALA A 107 -16.18 -26.02 -12.77
C ALA A 107 -16.44 -27.25 -11.89
N LYS A 108 -15.38 -27.98 -11.53
CA LYS A 108 -15.43 -29.16 -10.65
C LYS A 108 -15.88 -28.77 -9.24
N GLN A 109 -15.33 -27.71 -8.66
CA GLN A 109 -15.73 -27.17 -7.36
C GLN A 109 -17.23 -26.83 -7.34
N LYS A 110 -17.72 -26.13 -8.36
CA LYS A 110 -19.15 -25.79 -8.50
C LYS A 110 -20.03 -27.04 -8.58
N SER A 111 -19.58 -28.08 -9.27
CA SER A 111 -20.30 -29.36 -9.36
C SER A 111 -20.32 -30.11 -8.02
N LEU A 112 -19.22 -30.08 -7.25
CA LEU A 112 -19.13 -30.68 -5.92
C LEU A 112 -20.03 -29.95 -4.93
N LEU A 113 -20.05 -28.61 -4.94
CA LEU A 113 -20.94 -27.81 -4.11
C LEU A 113 -22.42 -28.12 -4.36
N LYS A 114 -22.81 -28.42 -5.60
CA LYS A 114 -24.19 -28.86 -5.92
C LYS A 114 -24.51 -30.24 -5.36
N ARG A 115 -23.51 -31.12 -5.20
CA ARG A 115 -23.68 -32.47 -4.64
C ARG A 115 -23.72 -32.47 -3.11
N ILE A 116 -23.37 -31.37 -2.45
CA ILE A 116 -23.49 -31.26 -0.99
C ILE A 116 -24.99 -31.24 -0.61
N PRO A 117 -25.47 -32.19 0.21
CA PRO A 117 -26.86 -32.21 0.66
C PRO A 117 -27.19 -30.92 1.42
N SER A 118 -28.41 -30.39 1.22
CA SER A 118 -28.89 -29.15 1.84
C SER A 118 -28.78 -29.14 3.37
N LYS A 119 -28.76 -30.31 4.03
CA LYS A 119 -28.55 -30.47 5.49
C LYS A 119 -27.15 -30.07 6.00
N LEU A 120 -26.20 -29.85 5.08
CA LEU A 120 -24.84 -29.36 5.37
C LEU A 120 -24.65 -27.89 4.99
N LYS A 121 -25.63 -27.25 4.33
CA LYS A 121 -25.58 -25.81 4.13
C LYS A 121 -25.78 -25.13 5.49
N PRO A 122 -24.98 -24.11 5.83
CA PRO A 122 -25.22 -23.33 7.04
C PRO A 122 -26.63 -22.75 6.96
N ASP A 123 -27.41 -23.04 7.99
CA ASP A 123 -28.76 -22.50 8.14
C ASP A 123 -28.66 -20.98 8.33
N LYS A 124 -29.57 -20.25 7.70
CA LYS A 124 -29.61 -18.79 7.80
C LYS A 124 -30.65 -18.44 8.83
N PHE A 125 -30.36 -17.41 9.64
CA PHE A 125 -31.39 -16.86 10.53
C PHE A 125 -32.58 -16.41 9.67
N ALA A 126 -33.73 -17.02 9.91
CA ALA A 126 -34.94 -16.89 9.12
C ALA A 126 -36.12 -16.47 10.02
N PHE A 127 -37.27 -16.17 9.40
CA PHE A 127 -38.48 -15.78 10.12
C PHE A 127 -38.94 -16.85 11.12
N ASP A 128 -38.66 -18.12 10.85
CA ASP A 128 -39.00 -19.24 11.72
C ASP A 128 -38.29 -19.12 13.10
N ASP A 129 -37.04 -18.62 13.12
CA ASP A 129 -36.29 -18.41 14.36
C ASP A 129 -36.93 -17.31 15.23
N ILE A 130 -37.36 -16.20 14.59
CA ILE A 130 -38.06 -15.11 15.29
C ILE A 130 -39.40 -15.62 15.85
N ALA A 131 -40.15 -16.41 15.06
CA ALA A 131 -41.42 -16.97 15.51
C ALA A 131 -41.24 -17.88 16.73
N GLN A 132 -40.21 -18.74 16.74
CA GLN A 132 -39.89 -19.61 17.88
C GLN A 132 -39.49 -18.80 19.12
N GLN A 133 -38.65 -17.78 18.96
CA GLN A 133 -38.27 -16.88 20.05
C GLN A 133 -39.48 -16.18 20.66
N ILE A 134 -40.42 -15.69 19.83
CA ILE A 134 -41.67 -15.09 20.30
C ILE A 134 -42.50 -16.11 21.10
N VAL A 135 -42.71 -17.31 20.55
CA VAL A 135 -43.52 -18.35 21.21
C VAL A 135 -42.90 -18.74 22.56
N GLY A 136 -41.58 -18.98 22.59
CA GLY A 136 -40.85 -19.30 23.82
C GLY A 136 -40.93 -18.19 24.86
N ALA A 137 -40.74 -16.93 24.44
CA ALA A 137 -40.86 -15.78 25.31
C ALA A 137 -42.25 -15.67 25.95
N ILE A 138 -43.30 -15.81 25.14
CA ILE A 138 -44.69 -15.69 25.58
C ILE A 138 -45.02 -16.78 26.61
N ILE A 139 -44.65 -18.04 26.36
CA ILE A 139 -45.00 -19.15 27.24
C ILE A 139 -44.44 -18.95 28.65
N LEU A 140 -43.19 -18.47 28.77
CA LEU A 140 -42.54 -18.30 30.08
C LEU A 140 -42.91 -16.99 30.77
N SER A 141 -43.17 -15.92 30.02
CA SER A 141 -43.49 -14.61 30.60
C SER A 141 -44.95 -14.45 31.00
N THR A 142 -45.89 -15.08 30.28
CA THR A 142 -47.33 -14.90 30.49
C THR A 142 -47.79 -15.21 31.93
N PRO A 143 -47.41 -16.33 32.56
CA PRO A 143 -47.82 -16.61 33.94
C PRO A 143 -47.28 -15.61 34.97
N LEU A 144 -46.13 -14.99 34.70
CA LEU A 144 -45.51 -13.98 35.55
C LEU A 144 -46.05 -12.58 35.29
N ALA A 145 -46.56 -12.34 34.07
CA ALA A 145 -47.12 -11.06 33.69
C ALA A 145 -48.45 -10.77 34.40
N VAL A 146 -49.20 -11.80 34.82
CA VAL A 146 -50.53 -11.67 35.41
C VAL A 146 -50.55 -11.62 36.94
N THR A 147 -49.39 -11.64 37.61
CA THR A 147 -49.31 -11.74 39.07
C THR A 147 -48.90 -10.43 39.74
N GLU A 148 -49.72 -9.98 40.70
CA GLU A 148 -49.50 -8.72 41.43
C GLU A 148 -48.20 -8.74 42.25
N GLU A 149 -47.80 -9.91 42.74
CA GLU A 149 -46.56 -10.09 43.50
C GLU A 149 -45.32 -9.77 42.66
N VAL A 150 -45.35 -10.12 41.37
CA VAL A 150 -44.27 -9.86 40.42
C VAL A 150 -44.18 -8.36 40.13
N TRP A 151 -45.32 -7.69 39.99
CA TRP A 151 -45.36 -6.25 39.77
C TRP A 151 -44.81 -5.49 40.98
N GLY A 152 -45.27 -5.84 42.18
CA GLY A 152 -44.79 -5.25 43.43
C GLY A 152 -43.29 -5.49 43.65
N LEU A 153 -42.81 -6.71 43.40
CA LEU A 153 -41.38 -7.04 43.51
C LEU A 153 -40.53 -6.21 42.54
N ALA A 154 -40.99 -6.07 41.29
CA ALA A 154 -40.30 -5.24 40.30
C ALA A 154 -40.22 -3.77 40.70
N GLY A 155 -41.28 -3.24 41.33
CA GLY A 155 -41.30 -1.86 41.84
C GLY A 155 -40.25 -1.61 42.92
N ALA A 156 -40.07 -2.60 43.79
CA ALA A 156 -39.12 -2.58 44.91
C ALA A 156 -37.65 -2.87 44.50
N LEU A 157 -37.34 -3.09 43.22
CA LEU A 157 -35.97 -3.34 42.79
C LEU A 157 -35.11 -2.07 42.81
N ASP A 158 -33.99 -2.14 43.54
CA ASP A 158 -32.92 -1.15 43.48
C ASP A 158 -32.07 -1.31 42.21
N ILE A 159 -31.32 -0.26 41.87
CA ILE A 159 -30.45 -0.23 40.67
C ILE A 159 -29.43 -1.38 40.66
N THR A 160 -28.86 -1.74 41.81
CA THR A 160 -27.90 -2.85 41.93
C THR A 160 -28.51 -4.18 41.52
N ARG A 161 -29.78 -4.42 41.90
CA ARG A 161 -30.49 -5.67 41.54
C ARG A 161 -30.84 -5.69 40.06
N LEU A 162 -31.22 -4.55 39.49
CA LEU A 162 -31.47 -4.43 38.05
C LEU A 162 -30.20 -4.75 37.24
N ILE A 163 -29.04 -4.22 37.63
CA ILE A 163 -27.76 -4.52 36.99
C ILE A 163 -27.46 -6.02 37.06
N LEU A 164 -27.70 -6.65 38.22
CA LEU A 164 -27.49 -8.08 38.38
C LEU A 164 -28.41 -8.91 37.47
N ILE A 165 -29.69 -8.55 37.34
CA ILE A 165 -30.63 -9.22 36.44
C ILE A 165 -30.16 -9.13 34.99
N VAL A 166 -29.73 -7.95 34.53
CA VAL A 166 -29.17 -7.77 33.18
C VAL A 166 -27.92 -8.63 33.00
N LEU A 167 -27.01 -8.65 33.97
CA LEU A 167 -25.79 -9.45 33.92
C LEU A 167 -26.11 -10.95 33.82
N VAL A 168 -27.03 -11.45 34.64
CA VAL A 168 -27.46 -12.86 34.59
C VAL A 168 -28.09 -13.20 33.24
N THR A 169 -28.90 -12.29 32.69
CA THR A 169 -29.52 -12.46 31.36
C THR A 169 -28.44 -12.58 30.28
N LEU A 170 -27.48 -11.65 30.25
CA LEU A 170 -26.38 -11.68 29.28
C LEU A 170 -25.48 -12.91 29.43
N VAL A 171 -25.17 -13.31 30.67
CA VAL A 171 -24.40 -14.54 30.93
C VAL A 171 -25.16 -15.75 30.41
N PHE A 172 -26.47 -15.84 30.64
CA PHE A 172 -27.30 -16.91 30.11
C PHE A 172 -27.27 -16.94 28.57
N ASP A 173 -27.39 -15.80 27.89
CA ASP A 173 -27.37 -15.74 26.42
C ASP A 173 -26.03 -16.13 25.83
N ILE A 174 -24.94 -15.66 26.43
CA ILE A 174 -23.59 -16.04 26.04
C ILE A 174 -23.39 -17.54 26.26
N LEU A 175 -23.86 -18.07 27.39
CA LEU A 175 -23.79 -19.50 27.71
C LEU A 175 -24.59 -20.32 26.70
N LEU A 176 -25.80 -19.87 26.37
CA LEU A 176 -26.66 -20.50 25.38
C LEU A 176 -25.91 -20.61 24.05
N ILE A 177 -25.42 -19.49 23.51
CA ILE A 177 -24.70 -19.47 22.22
C ILE A 177 -23.46 -20.36 22.25
N TYR A 178 -22.73 -20.38 23.36
CA TYR A 178 -21.54 -21.22 23.54
C TYR A 178 -21.90 -22.72 23.55
N TYR A 179 -22.90 -23.12 24.32
CA TYR A 179 -23.32 -24.51 24.48
C TYR A 179 -24.08 -25.06 23.27
N THR A 180 -24.84 -24.22 22.57
CA THR A 180 -25.60 -24.62 21.38
C THR A 180 -24.74 -24.87 20.15
N LYS A 181 -23.41 -24.84 20.31
CA LYS A 181 -22.39 -25.06 19.27
C LYS A 181 -22.58 -24.14 18.07
N TYR A 182 -21.62 -23.22 17.93
CA TYR A 182 -21.31 -22.38 16.79
C TYR A 182 -21.03 -23.15 15.46
N GLN A 183 -21.82 -24.17 15.09
CA GLN A 183 -21.46 -25.14 14.05
C GLN A 183 -22.33 -25.19 12.79
N LYS A 184 -23.41 -24.43 12.66
CA LYS A 184 -24.20 -24.46 11.40
C LYS A 184 -24.86 -23.14 10.99
N VAL A 185 -24.43 -21.99 11.50
CA VAL A 185 -25.02 -20.70 11.09
C VAL A 185 -23.95 -19.89 10.36
N GLU A 186 -24.31 -19.40 9.18
CA GLU A 186 -23.49 -18.46 8.41
C GLU A 186 -23.12 -17.30 9.34
N LYS A 187 -21.84 -16.85 9.37
CA LYS A 187 -21.39 -15.73 10.21
C LYS A 187 -22.15 -14.45 9.82
N GLN A 188 -23.34 -14.25 10.38
CA GLN A 188 -24.14 -13.05 10.21
C GLN A 188 -23.90 -12.16 11.43
N ASN A 189 -22.82 -11.38 11.35
CA ASN A 189 -22.44 -10.43 12.38
C ASN A 189 -22.92 -9.04 11.95
N ILE A 190 -23.75 -8.38 12.77
CA ILE A 190 -24.20 -7.00 12.52
C ILE A 190 -23.02 -6.01 12.64
N LEU A 191 -21.94 -6.40 13.33
CA LEU A 191 -20.81 -5.52 13.64
C LEU A 191 -19.47 -6.25 13.74
N ASN A 192 -19.25 -7.33 12.97
CA ASN A 192 -18.11 -8.26 13.06
C ASN A 192 -17.85 -8.95 14.41
N PHE A 193 -18.40 -8.48 15.53
CA PHE A 193 -18.14 -8.98 16.88
C PHE A 193 -19.36 -9.60 17.59
N ILE A 194 -20.58 -9.14 17.28
CA ILE A 194 -21.81 -9.58 17.97
C ILE A 194 -22.68 -10.43 17.03
N PRO A 195 -23.07 -11.66 17.42
CA PRO A 195 -23.94 -12.50 16.60
C PRO A 195 -25.37 -11.96 16.55
N LEU A 196 -25.99 -11.93 15.36
CA LEU A 196 -27.36 -11.44 15.15
C LEU A 196 -28.39 -12.14 16.05
N ARG A 197 -28.19 -13.43 16.34
CA ARG A 197 -29.05 -14.24 17.22
C ARG A 197 -29.10 -13.74 18.66
N LEU A 198 -28.00 -13.23 19.22
CA LEU A 198 -27.99 -12.66 20.58
C LEU A 198 -28.87 -11.40 20.62
N VAL A 199 -28.70 -10.54 19.61
CA VAL A 199 -29.44 -9.28 19.52
C VAL A 199 -30.92 -9.55 19.27
N SER A 200 -31.25 -10.49 18.38
CA SER A 200 -32.65 -10.87 18.14
C SER A 200 -33.29 -11.46 19.39
N LEU A 201 -32.58 -12.35 20.10
CA LEU A 201 -33.07 -13.01 21.30
C LEU A 201 -33.42 -12.00 22.38
N LEU A 202 -32.52 -11.05 22.67
CA LEU A 202 -32.78 -9.97 23.63
C LEU A 202 -33.97 -9.11 23.18
N ILE A 203 -33.92 -8.57 21.96
CA ILE A 203 -34.95 -7.65 21.47
C ILE A 203 -36.34 -8.32 21.47
N VAL A 204 -36.45 -9.51 20.90
CA VAL A 204 -37.72 -10.23 20.79
C VAL A 204 -38.28 -10.56 22.18
N SER A 205 -37.42 -10.98 23.12
CA SER A 205 -37.86 -11.37 24.45
C SER A 205 -38.40 -10.19 25.27
N TYR A 206 -37.69 -9.06 25.28
CA TYR A 206 -38.15 -7.87 26.00
C TYR A 206 -39.34 -7.20 25.32
N LEU A 207 -39.42 -7.22 23.98
CA LEU A 207 -40.60 -6.75 23.26
C LEU A 207 -41.82 -7.63 23.53
N ALA A 208 -41.66 -8.96 23.53
CA ALA A 208 -42.75 -9.89 23.84
C ALA A 208 -43.24 -9.71 25.28
N ALA A 209 -42.34 -9.58 26.25
CA ALA A 209 -42.70 -9.31 27.64
C ALA A 209 -43.45 -7.98 27.80
N GLY A 210 -42.93 -6.90 27.20
CA GLY A 210 -43.58 -5.59 27.22
C GLY A 210 -44.95 -5.61 26.54
N LEU A 211 -45.07 -6.31 25.41
CA LEU A 211 -46.32 -6.47 24.68
C LEU A 211 -47.35 -7.23 25.54
N ILE A 212 -46.99 -8.35 26.18
CA ILE A 212 -47.91 -9.09 27.05
C ILE A 212 -48.37 -8.23 28.22
N LEU A 213 -47.43 -7.55 28.90
CA LEU A 213 -47.75 -6.69 30.04
C LEU A 213 -48.67 -5.52 29.65
N TYR A 214 -48.49 -4.98 28.44
CA TYR A 214 -49.39 -3.97 27.88
C TYR A 214 -50.76 -4.56 27.53
N LEU A 215 -50.80 -5.72 26.86
CA LEU A 215 -52.04 -6.39 26.44
C LEU A 215 -52.92 -6.77 27.64
N PHE A 216 -52.33 -7.17 28.76
CA PHE A 216 -53.05 -7.47 29.99
C PHE A 216 -53.44 -6.24 30.81
N GLY A 217 -53.14 -5.03 30.33
CA GLY A 217 -53.49 -3.79 31.03
C GLY A 217 -52.69 -3.57 32.32
N VAL A 218 -51.58 -4.27 32.50
CA VAL A 218 -50.69 -4.10 33.66
C VAL A 218 -49.95 -2.78 33.53
N ILE A 219 -49.29 -2.57 32.39
CA ILE A 219 -48.61 -1.31 32.07
C ILE A 219 -49.63 -0.31 31.56
N GLY A 220 -49.72 0.85 32.22
CA GLY A 220 -50.70 1.90 31.93
C GLY A 220 -52.06 1.71 32.61
N GLY A 221 -52.22 0.65 33.41
CA GLY A 221 -53.37 0.43 34.28
C GLY A 221 -52.96 0.31 35.75
N GLN A 222 -52.33 -0.81 36.12
CA GLN A 222 -51.89 -1.06 37.51
C GLN A 222 -50.51 -0.45 37.80
N VAL A 223 -49.68 -0.34 36.77
CA VAL A 223 -48.34 0.24 36.80
C VAL A 223 -48.35 1.54 36.01
N ASP A 224 -48.42 2.66 36.72
CA ASP A 224 -48.56 4.00 36.12
C ASP A 224 -47.23 4.70 35.85
N SER A 225 -46.16 4.30 36.55
CA SER A 225 -44.84 4.92 36.40
C SER A 225 -44.05 4.23 35.30
N ALA A 226 -43.53 5.02 34.34
CA ALA A 226 -42.65 4.52 33.28
C ALA A 226 -41.40 3.81 33.83
N LEU A 227 -40.85 4.28 34.96
CA LEU A 227 -39.72 3.62 35.61
C LEU A 227 -40.12 2.26 36.18
N TRP A 228 -41.29 2.17 36.79
CA TRP A 228 -41.79 0.89 37.32
C TRP A 228 -42.10 -0.10 36.20
N ALA A 229 -42.74 0.37 35.11
CA ALA A 229 -42.97 -0.42 33.92
C ALA A 229 -41.65 -0.94 33.32
N GLY A 230 -40.62 -0.09 33.24
CA GLY A 230 -39.28 -0.49 32.78
C GLY A 230 -38.65 -1.57 33.65
N LYS A 231 -38.73 -1.44 34.98
CA LYS A 231 -38.24 -2.48 35.92
C LYS A 231 -39.01 -3.80 35.74
N LEU A 232 -40.32 -3.72 35.54
CA LEU A 232 -41.18 -4.88 35.36
C LEU A 232 -40.92 -5.61 34.05
N ILE A 233 -40.79 -4.87 32.94
CA ILE A 233 -40.39 -5.42 31.63
C ILE A 233 -39.02 -6.10 31.74
N LEU A 234 -38.07 -5.48 32.44
CA LEU A 234 -36.74 -6.05 32.60
C LEU A 234 -36.78 -7.35 33.41
N PHE A 235 -37.55 -7.37 34.50
CA PHE A 235 -37.68 -8.55 35.37
C PHE A 235 -38.41 -9.71 34.68
N VAL A 236 -39.58 -9.47 34.10
CA VAL A 236 -40.34 -10.49 33.34
C VAL A 236 -39.60 -10.89 32.07
N GLY A 237 -38.90 -9.93 31.46
CA GLY A 237 -38.10 -10.12 30.25
C GLY A 237 -36.94 -11.09 30.43
N LEU A 238 -36.37 -11.23 31.63
CA LEU A 238 -35.39 -12.30 31.91
C LEU A 238 -35.99 -13.69 31.66
N PHE A 239 -37.22 -13.93 32.15
CA PHE A 239 -37.89 -15.23 31.99
C PHE A 239 -38.37 -15.42 30.55
N ALA A 240 -38.82 -14.34 29.90
CA ALA A 240 -39.10 -14.34 28.47
C ALA A 240 -37.86 -14.75 27.67
N ASN A 241 -36.69 -14.21 28.02
CA ASN A 241 -35.42 -14.46 27.35
C ASN A 241 -34.94 -15.91 27.52
N ILE A 242 -35.13 -16.49 28.70
CA ILE A 242 -34.88 -17.92 28.92
C ILE A 242 -35.83 -18.78 28.07
N GLY A 243 -37.12 -18.42 28.01
CA GLY A 243 -38.11 -19.14 27.21
C GLY A 243 -37.84 -19.07 25.71
N ALA A 244 -37.53 -17.88 25.19
CA ALA A 244 -37.14 -17.67 23.81
C ALA A 244 -35.88 -18.47 23.47
N GLY A 245 -34.89 -18.42 24.36
CA GLY A 245 -33.63 -19.15 24.20
C GLY A 245 -33.87 -20.65 24.17
N ALA A 246 -34.64 -21.20 25.12
CA ALA A 246 -34.96 -22.62 25.14
C ALA A 246 -35.71 -23.10 23.87
N ALA A 247 -36.62 -22.28 23.34
CA ALA A 247 -37.33 -22.59 22.10
C ALA A 247 -36.41 -22.54 20.87
N ASP A 248 -35.50 -21.57 20.81
CA ASP A 248 -34.50 -21.40 19.74
C ASP A 248 -33.49 -22.57 19.68
N ILE A 249 -33.25 -23.27 20.80
CA ILE A 249 -32.37 -24.46 20.88
C ILE A 249 -32.98 -25.71 20.25
N LEU A 250 -34.31 -25.83 20.22
CA LEU A 250 -35.01 -27.06 19.79
C LEU A 250 -35.02 -27.26 18.26
N LYS A 251 -34.22 -26.48 17.52
CA LYS A 251 -34.12 -26.48 16.06
C LYS A 251 -33.10 -27.50 15.52
#